data_AF-A0A1M7JUV6-F1
#
_entry.id   AF-A0A1M7JUV6-F1
#
_cell.length_a   1.000
_cell.length_b   1.000
_cell.length_c   1.000
_cell.angle_alpha   90.00
_cell.angle_beta   90.00
_cell.angle_gamma   90.00
#
_symmetry.space_group_name_H-M   'P 1'
#
loop_
_entity.id
_entity.type
_entity.pdbx_description
1 polymer ?
#
loop_
_entity_poly.entity_id
_entity_poly.type
_entity_poly.pdbx_seq_one_letter_code
_entity_poly.pdbx_strand_id
1 'polypeptide(L)'
;MKRGEFFVEFVKRKGLTIKEISEKIEVPYSTLLSMIKRDFDNASINKVIDLCTVLEIKVEDLFNDNLDQIHLNELIQRPIAETFISEQVIVEFIEKDLEGLLSFLNNDSRFSSQLFFQSKNILEEDKKMLFIYIEQALKIIKKIKYERH
;
A
#
# COMPACT_ATOMS: atom_id res chain seq x y z
N MET A 1 11.52 -2.20 13.38
CA MET A 1 11.43 -3.44 12.58
C MET A 1 10.95 -3.06 11.19
N LYS A 2 11.20 -3.86 10.16
CA LYS A 2 10.54 -3.61 8.86
C LYS A 2 9.06 -3.95 8.95
N ARG A 3 8.23 -3.37 8.06
CA ARG A 3 6.77 -3.54 8.10
C ARG A 3 6.34 -4.98 7.85
N GLY A 4 6.99 -5.67 6.91
CA GLY A 4 6.76 -7.08 6.66
C GLY A 4 7.07 -7.95 7.88
N GLU A 5 8.19 -7.68 8.56
CA GLU A 5 8.59 -8.39 9.78
C GLU A 5 7.59 -8.15 10.92
N PHE A 6 7.20 -6.89 11.12
CA PHE A 6 6.20 -6.49 12.10
C PHE A 6 4.87 -7.23 11.87
N PHE A 7 4.39 -7.26 10.63
CA PHE A 7 3.17 -7.97 10.27
C PHE A 7 3.24 -9.47 10.60
N VAL A 8 4.35 -10.13 10.25
CA VAL A 8 4.54 -11.57 10.53
C VAL A 8 4.53 -11.85 12.03
N GLU A 9 5.23 -11.04 12.81
CA GLU A 9 5.26 -11.18 14.27
C GLU A 9 3.87 -10.93 14.88
N PHE A 10 3.15 -9.91 14.42
CA PHE A 10 1.82 -9.61 14.89
C PHE A 10 0.81 -10.73 14.60
N VAL A 11 0.80 -11.27 13.37
CA VAL A 11 -0.01 -12.44 12.97
C VAL A 11 0.26 -13.62 13.91
N LYS A 12 1.53 -13.90 14.18
CA LYS A 12 1.94 -14.99 15.07
C LYS A 12 1.43 -14.78 16.49
N ARG A 13 1.47 -13.55 17.03
CA ARG A 13 0.97 -13.25 18.38
C ARG A 13 -0.55 -13.28 18.50
N LYS A 14 -1.26 -13.04 17.40
CA LYS A 14 -2.71 -13.30 17.28
C LYS A 14 -3.05 -14.80 17.16
N GLY A 15 -2.05 -15.69 17.16
CA GLY A 15 -2.24 -17.13 17.05
C GLY A 15 -2.63 -17.60 15.64
N LEU A 16 -2.36 -16.78 14.62
CA LEU A 16 -2.67 -17.07 13.22
C LEU A 16 -1.38 -17.38 12.45
N THR A 17 -1.55 -17.95 11.27
CA THR A 17 -0.48 -18.20 10.30
C THR A 17 -0.68 -17.36 9.04
N ILE A 18 0.41 -17.08 8.32
CA ILE A 18 0.35 -16.35 7.04
C ILE A 18 -0.52 -17.09 6.01
N LYS A 19 -0.57 -18.42 6.09
CA LYS A 19 -1.43 -19.24 5.24
C LYS A 19 -2.92 -18.98 5.51
N GLU A 20 -3.33 -19.01 6.78
CA GLU A 20 -4.71 -18.71 7.16
C GLU A 20 -5.10 -17.28 6.76
N ILE A 21 -4.19 -16.31 6.92
CA ILE A 21 -4.45 -14.95 6.45
C ILE A 21 -4.69 -14.92 4.94
N SER A 22 -3.84 -15.59 4.16
CA SER A 22 -3.99 -15.62 2.69
C SER A 22 -5.33 -16.22 2.25
N GLU A 23 -5.80 -17.25 2.95
CA GLU A 23 -7.10 -17.88 2.72
C GLU A 23 -8.26 -16.93 3.08
N LYS A 24 -8.17 -16.24 4.22
CA LYS A 24 -9.21 -15.30 4.69
C LYS A 24 -9.41 -14.07 3.81
N ILE A 25 -8.34 -13.57 3.18
CA ILE A 25 -8.39 -12.39 2.29
C ILE A 25 -8.47 -12.76 0.81
N GLU A 26 -8.62 -14.06 0.52
CA GLU A 26 -8.74 -14.62 -0.83
C GLU A 26 -7.60 -14.19 -1.77
N VAL A 27 -6.35 -14.27 -1.30
CA VAL A 27 -5.16 -14.06 -2.14
C VAL A 27 -4.27 -15.30 -2.15
N PRO A 28 -3.56 -15.57 -3.27
CA PRO A 28 -2.57 -16.63 -3.28
C PRO A 28 -1.51 -16.42 -2.20
N TYR A 29 -1.12 -17.50 -1.51
CA TYR A 29 -0.08 -17.46 -0.48
C TYR A 29 1.23 -16.83 -0.97
N SER A 30 1.62 -17.12 -2.22
CA SER A 30 2.79 -16.52 -2.87
C SER A 30 2.65 -15.01 -3.05
N THR A 31 1.46 -14.51 -3.34
CA THR A 31 1.16 -13.08 -3.46
C THR A 31 1.30 -12.40 -2.11
N LEU A 32 0.70 -12.95 -1.04
CA LEU A 32 0.84 -12.38 0.31
C LEU A 32 2.31 -12.37 0.76
N LEU A 33 3.05 -13.46 0.53
CA LEU A 33 4.49 -13.49 0.81
C LEU A 33 5.27 -12.43 0.03
N SER A 34 4.92 -12.18 -1.24
CA SER A 34 5.54 -11.11 -2.04
C SER A 34 5.24 -9.72 -1.47
N MET A 35 4.01 -9.49 -0.98
CA MET A 35 3.64 -8.23 -0.33
C MET A 35 4.44 -8.02 0.95
N ILE A 36 4.52 -9.05 1.82
CA ILE A 36 5.28 -9.01 3.08
C ILE A 36 6.76 -8.74 2.82
N LYS A 37 7.38 -9.45 1.87
CA LYS A 37 8.81 -9.28 1.53
C LYS A 37 9.14 -7.88 1.02
N ARG A 38 8.15 -7.20 0.44
CA ARG A 38 8.27 -5.83 -0.06
C ARG A 38 7.76 -4.81 0.95
N ASP A 39 7.57 -5.16 2.22
CA ASP A 39 7.06 -4.24 3.25
C ASP A 39 5.73 -3.58 2.90
N PHE A 40 4.88 -4.30 2.13
CA PHE A 40 3.63 -3.81 1.55
C PHE A 40 3.79 -2.62 0.60
N ASP A 41 5.00 -2.43 0.06
CA ASP A 41 5.28 -1.45 -0.97
C ASP A 41 4.51 -1.81 -2.26
N ASN A 42 3.72 -0.84 -2.75
CA ASN A 42 2.77 -1.00 -3.87
C ASN A 42 1.69 -2.07 -3.66
N ALA A 43 1.37 -2.42 -2.41
CA ALA A 43 0.17 -3.19 -2.11
C ALA A 43 -1.07 -2.30 -2.33
N SER A 44 -2.08 -2.84 -3.04
CA SER A 44 -3.37 -2.14 -3.18
C SER A 44 -3.95 -1.85 -1.80
N ILE A 45 -4.44 -0.62 -1.59
CA ILE A 45 -5.07 -0.23 -0.32
C ILE A 45 -6.19 -1.19 0.08
N ASN A 46 -7.03 -1.65 -0.86
CA ASN A 46 -8.09 -2.62 -0.58
C ASN A 46 -7.54 -3.92 0.04
N LYS A 47 -6.41 -4.42 -0.47
CA LYS A 47 -5.78 -5.62 0.09
C LYS A 47 -5.16 -5.38 1.46
N VAL A 48 -4.64 -4.18 1.70
CA VAL A 48 -4.18 -3.77 3.04
C VAL A 48 -5.36 -3.66 4.01
N ILE A 49 -6.50 -3.14 3.56
CA ILE A 49 -7.74 -3.05 4.36
C ILE A 49 -8.24 -4.45 4.71
N ASP A 50 -8.33 -5.36 3.74
CA ASP A 50 -8.75 -6.75 3.97
C ASP A 50 -7.87 -7.41 5.04
N LEU A 51 -6.54 -7.22 4.94
CA LEU A 51 -5.56 -7.71 5.91
C LEU A 51 -5.79 -7.15 7.31
N CYS A 52 -5.91 -5.83 7.43
CA CYS A 52 -6.10 -5.15 8.71
C CYS A 52 -7.46 -5.49 9.34
N THR A 53 -8.48 -5.72 8.52
CA THR A 53 -9.82 -6.16 8.95
C THR A 53 -9.75 -7.55 9.58
N VAL A 54 -9.08 -8.51 8.93
CA VAL A 54 -8.89 -9.86 9.48
C VAL A 54 -8.09 -9.84 10.79
N LEU A 55 -7.18 -8.88 10.93
CA LEU A 55 -6.32 -8.72 12.09
C LEU A 55 -6.89 -7.82 13.18
N GLU A 56 -8.05 -7.20 12.93
CA GLU A 56 -8.75 -6.27 13.82
C GLU A 56 -7.88 -5.09 14.26
N ILE A 57 -7.07 -4.57 13.33
CA ILE A 57 -6.25 -3.38 13.52
C ILE A 57 -6.62 -2.33 12.48
N LYS A 58 -6.17 -1.10 12.70
CA LYS A 58 -6.31 -0.04 11.69
C LYS A 58 -5.15 -0.10 10.71
N VAL A 59 -5.34 0.48 9.52
CA VAL A 59 -4.26 0.56 8.52
C VAL A 59 -3.12 1.43 9.05
N GLU A 60 -3.44 2.49 9.79
CA GLU A 60 -2.51 3.36 10.52
C GLU A 60 -1.59 2.58 11.45
N ASP A 61 -2.11 1.54 12.12
CA ASP A 61 -1.34 0.74 13.06
C ASP A 61 -0.24 -0.06 12.32
N LEU A 62 -0.53 -0.54 11.10
CA LEU A 62 0.42 -1.22 10.23
C LEU A 62 1.38 -0.23 9.55
N PHE A 63 0.91 0.98 9.23
CA PHE A 63 1.68 2.00 8.51
C PHE A 63 2.39 3.02 9.42
N ASN A 64 2.33 2.84 10.74
CA ASN A 64 3.03 3.66 11.72
C ASN A 64 4.54 3.77 11.45
N ASP A 65 5.13 4.92 11.76
CA ASP A 65 6.57 5.17 11.64
C ASP A 65 7.40 4.37 12.67
N ASN A 66 6.80 4.05 13.82
CA ASN A 66 7.44 3.37 14.94
C ASN A 66 6.97 1.92 15.07
N LEU A 67 7.49 1.04 14.22
CA LEU A 67 7.21 -0.40 14.26
C LEU A 67 8.19 -1.13 15.18
N ASP A 68 7.98 -1.05 16.48
CA ASP A 68 8.80 -1.71 17.50
C ASP A 68 7.99 -2.68 18.38
N GLN A 69 8.67 -3.25 19.39
CA GLN A 69 8.05 -4.20 20.32
C GLN A 69 7.03 -3.55 21.25
N ILE A 70 7.17 -2.25 21.53
CA ILE A 70 6.25 -1.50 22.39
C ILE A 70 4.92 -1.38 21.66
N HIS A 71 4.95 -0.85 20.44
CA HIS A 71 3.77 -0.72 19.58
C HIS A 71 3.08 -2.08 19.37
N LEU A 72 3.87 -3.14 19.13
CA LEU A 72 3.32 -4.48 18.92
C LEU A 72 2.59 -5.02 20.18
N ASN A 73 3.12 -4.76 21.37
CA ASN A 73 2.46 -5.12 22.62
C ASN A 73 1.17 -4.31 22.84
N GLU A 74 1.17 -3.02 22.51
CA GLU A 74 0.00 -2.16 22.60
C GLU A 74 -1.15 -2.67 21.73
N LEU A 75 -0.88 -3.06 20.48
CA LEU A 75 -1.89 -3.59 19.58
C LEU A 75 -2.50 -4.92 20.05
N ILE A 76 -1.70 -5.79 20.67
CA ILE A 76 -2.19 -7.08 21.18
C ILE A 76 -3.13 -6.92 22.37
N GLN A 77 -2.91 -5.90 23.20
CA GLN A 77 -3.74 -5.63 24.39
C GLN A 77 -4.96 -4.76 24.08
N ARG A 78 -5.05 -4.20 22.86
CA ARG A 78 -6.14 -3.32 22.47
C ARG A 78 -7.46 -4.11 22.37
N PRO A 79 -8.58 -3.58 22.89
CA PRO A 79 -9.89 -4.13 22.54
C PRO A 79 -10.12 -4.03 21.04
N ILE A 80 -10.89 -4.98 20.47
CA ILE A 80 -11.22 -5.07 19.05
C ILE A 80 -11.63 -3.68 18.53
N ALA A 81 -10.85 -3.14 17.59
CA ALA A 81 -11.15 -1.86 16.97
C ALA A 81 -12.03 -2.10 15.74
N GLU A 82 -13.10 -1.31 15.58
CA GLU A 82 -13.70 -1.14 14.26
C GLU A 82 -12.63 -0.56 13.32
N THR A 83 -12.44 -1.20 12.18
CA THR A 83 -11.47 -0.79 11.16
C THR A 83 -11.93 0.54 10.55
N PHE A 84 -11.54 1.65 11.18
CA PHE A 84 -11.68 2.98 10.62
C PHE A 84 -10.37 3.37 9.93
N ILE A 85 -10.46 3.76 8.67
CA ILE A 85 -9.34 4.29 7.89
C ILE A 85 -9.51 5.80 7.86
N SER A 86 -8.50 6.52 8.34
CA SER A 86 -8.47 7.97 8.28
C SER A 86 -8.35 8.47 6.84
N GLU A 87 -8.90 9.66 6.59
CA GLU A 87 -8.71 10.34 5.31
C GLU A 87 -7.21 10.55 5.00
N GLN A 88 -6.38 10.80 6.03
CA GLN A 88 -4.93 10.95 5.84
C GLN A 88 -4.29 9.70 5.23
N VAL A 89 -4.62 8.52 5.74
CA VAL A 89 -4.09 7.27 5.18
C VAL A 89 -4.53 7.06 3.73
N ILE A 90 -5.79 7.32 3.42
CA ILE A 90 -6.29 7.21 2.04
C ILE A 90 -5.50 8.15 1.11
N VAL A 91 -5.30 9.39 1.54
CA VAL A 91 -4.53 10.40 0.79
C VAL A 91 -3.08 9.96 0.56
N GLU A 92 -2.42 9.36 1.55
CA GLU A 92 -1.05 8.85 1.43
C GLU A 92 -0.92 7.70 0.43
N PHE A 93 -1.88 6.77 0.40
CA PHE A 93 -1.89 5.70 -0.60
C PHE A 93 -2.08 6.24 -2.02
N ILE A 94 -3.01 7.18 -2.20
CA ILE A 94 -3.24 7.80 -3.52
C ILE A 94 -2.00 8.58 -3.98
N GLU A 95 -1.36 9.34 -3.07
CA GLU A 95 -0.12 10.06 -3.38
C GLU A 95 0.96 9.10 -3.87
N LYS A 96 1.17 8.00 -3.15
CA LYS A 96 2.18 7.00 -3.47
C LYS A 96 1.91 6.30 -4.81
N ASP A 97 0.67 5.92 -5.09
CA ASP A 97 0.30 5.29 -6.36
C ASP A 97 0.54 6.25 -7.55
N LEU A 98 0.17 7.52 -7.40
CA LEU A 98 0.42 8.54 -8.43
C LEU A 98 1.92 8.81 -8.64
N GLU A 99 2.72 8.85 -7.57
CA GLU A 99 4.18 8.99 -7.67
C GLU A 99 4.81 7.77 -8.37
N GLY A 100 4.31 6.56 -8.08
CA GLY A 100 4.71 5.33 -8.75
C GLY A 100 4.41 5.37 -10.26
N LEU A 101 3.23 5.83 -10.64
CA LEU A 101 2.86 6.01 -12.05
C LEU A 101 3.73 7.06 -12.75
N LEU A 102 4.02 8.18 -12.07
CA LEU A 102 4.87 9.23 -12.62
C LEU A 102 6.31 8.74 -12.84
N SER A 103 6.84 7.99 -11.88
CA SER A 103 8.15 7.32 -12.00
C SER A 103 8.17 6.32 -13.16
N PHE A 104 7.08 5.55 -13.34
CA PHE A 104 6.93 4.61 -14.44
C PHE A 104 6.92 5.31 -15.80
N LEU A 105 6.14 6.39 -15.97
CA LEU A 105 6.06 7.16 -17.22
C LEU A 105 7.40 7.84 -17.57
N ASN A 106 8.17 8.28 -16.57
CA ASN A 106 9.48 8.88 -16.76
C ASN A 106 10.57 7.88 -17.13
N ASN A 107 10.40 6.60 -16.79
CA ASN A 107 11.42 5.58 -17.04
C ASN A 107 11.19 4.89 -18.38
N ASP A 108 11.72 5.49 -19.46
CA ASP A 108 11.59 4.98 -20.84
C ASP A 108 11.94 3.50 -20.99
N SER A 109 12.94 3.01 -20.26
CA SER A 109 13.35 1.60 -20.32
C SER A 109 12.32 0.65 -19.71
N ARG A 110 11.71 1.00 -18.56
CA ARG A 110 10.65 0.21 -17.91
C ARG A 110 9.32 0.35 -18.63
N PHE A 111 8.98 1.57 -19.03
CA PHE A 111 7.78 1.89 -19.78
C PHE A 111 7.75 1.10 -21.08
N SER A 112 8.85 1.13 -21.84
CA SER A 112 8.94 0.37 -23.08
C SER A 112 8.95 -1.14 -22.82
N SER A 113 9.69 -1.63 -21.80
CA SER A 113 9.84 -3.06 -21.51
C SER A 113 8.63 -3.79 -20.97
N GLN A 114 7.81 -3.15 -20.14
CA GLN A 114 6.60 -3.78 -19.61
C GLN A 114 5.43 -3.73 -20.59
N LEU A 115 5.44 -2.77 -21.53
CA LEU A 115 4.46 -2.68 -22.60
C LEU A 115 4.90 -3.38 -23.89
N PHE A 116 6.07 -4.04 -23.97
CA PHE A 116 6.67 -4.54 -25.22
C PHE A 116 5.94 -5.69 -25.97
N PHE A 117 4.71 -6.03 -25.59
CA PHE A 117 3.82 -6.79 -26.48
C PHE A 117 2.73 -5.93 -27.17
N GLN A 118 2.56 -4.66 -26.78
CA GLN A 118 1.57 -3.72 -27.37
C GLN A 118 2.05 -2.25 -27.48
N SER A 119 3.28 -1.91 -27.08
CA SER A 119 3.79 -0.52 -26.90
C SER A 119 3.99 0.32 -28.17
N LYS A 120 3.73 -0.21 -29.37
CA LYS A 120 3.64 0.63 -30.57
C LYS A 120 2.38 1.53 -30.61
N ASN A 121 1.52 1.46 -29.58
CA ASN A 121 0.18 2.05 -29.61
C ASN A 121 -0.04 3.34 -28.80
N ILE A 122 0.89 3.77 -27.94
CA ILE A 122 0.73 5.06 -27.22
C ILE A 122 1.65 6.08 -27.88
N LEU A 123 1.06 7.14 -28.44
CA LEU A 123 1.83 8.23 -29.03
C LEU A 123 2.59 8.98 -27.93
N GLU A 124 3.78 9.50 -28.25
CA GLU A 124 4.56 10.33 -27.30
C GLU A 124 3.76 11.53 -26.77
N GLU A 125 2.83 12.05 -27.57
CA GLU A 125 1.91 13.11 -27.19
C GLU A 125 0.93 12.64 -26.10
N ASP A 126 0.35 11.44 -26.25
CA ASP A 126 -0.54 10.85 -25.25
C ASP A 126 0.20 10.56 -23.94
N LYS A 127 1.45 10.10 -24.02
CA LYS A 127 2.31 9.90 -22.85
C LYS A 127 2.57 11.21 -22.11
N LYS A 128 2.88 12.30 -22.83
CA LYS A 128 3.04 13.65 -22.23
C LYS A 128 1.75 14.15 -21.61
N MET A 129 0.61 13.91 -22.25
CA MET A 129 -0.70 14.26 -21.72
C MET A 129 -1.00 13.52 -20.40
N LEU A 130 -0.76 12.21 -20.36
CA LEU A 130 -0.89 11.40 -19.14
C LEU A 130 0.02 11.92 -18.02
N PHE A 131 1.27 12.26 -18.35
CA PHE A 131 2.21 12.83 -17.40
C PHE A 131 1.66 14.10 -16.74
N ILE A 132 1.19 15.05 -17.56
CA ILE A 132 0.60 16.32 -17.09
C ILE A 132 -0.60 16.06 -16.18
N TYR A 133 -1.50 15.14 -16.54
CA TYR A 133 -2.68 14.85 -15.73
C TYR A 133 -2.31 14.24 -14.37
N ILE A 134 -1.31 13.36 -14.31
CA ILE A 134 -0.84 12.78 -13.06
C ILE A 134 -0.17 13.83 -12.18
N GLU A 135 0.64 14.74 -12.74
CA GLU A 135 1.22 15.86 -11.99
C GLU A 135 0.14 16.78 -11.40
N GLN A 136 -0.91 17.07 -12.17
CA GLN A 136 -2.05 17.87 -11.69
C GLN A 136 -2.79 17.16 -10.56
N ALA A 137 -3.03 15.85 -10.68
CA ALA A 137 -3.63 15.04 -9.63
C ALA A 137 -2.78 15.05 -8.35
N LEU A 138 -1.45 14.86 -8.46
CA LEU A 138 -0.52 14.96 -7.34
C LEU A 138 -0.57 16.32 -6.64
N LYS A 139 -0.66 17.41 -7.42
CA LYS A 139 -0.79 18.76 -6.86
C LYS A 139 -2.07 18.91 -6.04
N ILE A 140 -3.19 18.36 -6.51
CA ILE A 140 -4.47 18.37 -5.77
C ILE A 140 -4.34 17.54 -4.49
N ILE A 141 -3.74 16.35 -4.56
CA ILE A 141 -3.55 15.47 -3.41
C ILE A 141 -2.68 16.14 -2.34
N LYS A 142 -1.55 16.75 -2.72
CA LYS A 142 -0.70 17.53 -1.81
C LYS A 142 -1.48 18.70 -1.19
N LYS A 143 -2.31 19.39 -1.98
CA LYS A 143 -3.19 20.44 -1.46
C LYS A 143 -4.15 19.91 -0.39
N ILE A 144 -4.82 18.78 -0.63
CA ILE A 144 -5.71 18.13 0.34
C ILE A 144 -4.94 17.77 1.61
N LYS A 145 -3.72 17.23 1.46
CA LYS A 145 -2.86 16.82 2.58
C LYS A 145 -2.42 17.99 3.47
N TYR A 146 -2.09 19.14 2.89
CA TYR A 146 -1.49 20.27 3.63
C TYR A 146 -2.45 21.40 3.99
N GLU A 147 -3.59 21.57 3.30
CA GLU A 147 -4.53 22.67 3.55
C GLU A 147 -5.73 22.32 4.45
N ARG A 148 -5.93 21.05 4.81
CA ARG A 148 -7.03 20.61 5.70
C ARG A 148 -6.61 20.47 7.18
N HIS A 149 -5.46 21.01 7.55
CA HIS A 149 -4.97 21.07 8.93
C HIS A 149 -5.15 22.46 9.54
#